data_AF-A0A133ZE91-F1
#
_entry.id   AF-A0A133ZE91-F1
#
_cell.length_a   1.000
_cell.length_b   1.000
_cell.length_c   1.000
_cell.angle_alpha   90.00
_cell.angle_beta   90.00
_cell.angle_gamma   90.00
#
_symmetry.space_group_name_H-M   'P 1'
#
loop_
_entity.id
_entity.type
_entity.pdbx_description
1 polymer ?
#
loop_
_entity_poly.entity_id
_entity_poly.type
_entity_poly.pdbx_seq_one_letter_code
_entity_poly.pdbx_strand_id
1 'polypeptide(L)'
;MANDATNEQDKQAADAQTEAAETDWKAQARKWEKRAKENACAADELQKLKEAQMSELERAQSRASKAEEELKAMKAKAEHDALKASIASELNVPASLIAGSDEASMREWAKSLAEYAKPQVGASVPKNSTFASADGKDDDKLKLARQVFK
;
A
#
# COMPACT_ATOMS: atom_id res chain seq x y z
N MET A 1 -5.27 102.64 -17.58
CA MET A 1 -5.80 101.39 -18.18
C MET A 1 -4.78 100.24 -18.10
N ALA A 2 -3.98 100.14 -17.02
CA ALA A 2 -2.88 99.17 -16.93
C ALA A 2 -3.13 98.02 -15.92
N ASN A 3 -4.29 97.99 -15.26
CA ASN A 3 -4.58 97.05 -14.16
C ASN A 3 -5.46 95.86 -14.58
N ASP A 4 -5.96 95.87 -15.82
CA ASP A 4 -6.92 94.88 -16.34
C ASP A 4 -6.19 93.73 -17.06
N ALA A 5 -5.18 94.06 -17.87
CA ALA A 5 -4.37 93.08 -18.62
C ALA A 5 -3.56 92.13 -17.71
N THR A 6 -3.09 92.60 -16.55
CA THR A 6 -2.34 91.76 -15.60
C THR A 6 -3.25 90.75 -14.89
N ASN A 7 -4.50 91.12 -14.63
CA ASN A 7 -5.49 90.25 -13.96
C ASN A 7 -6.00 89.14 -14.90
N GLU A 8 -6.11 89.43 -16.20
CA GLU A 8 -6.47 88.43 -17.21
C GLU A 8 -5.35 87.42 -17.48
N GLN A 9 -4.08 87.86 -17.44
CA GLN A 9 -2.92 86.96 -17.59
C GLN A 9 -2.74 86.03 -16.38
N ASP A 10 -2.91 86.54 -15.15
CA ASP A 10 -2.84 85.69 -13.94
C ASP A 10 -3.99 84.68 -13.88
N LYS A 11 -5.18 85.06 -14.35
CA LYS A 11 -6.34 84.15 -14.41
C LYS A 11 -6.15 83.04 -15.45
N GLN A 12 -5.63 83.37 -16.64
CA GLN A 12 -5.30 82.39 -17.67
C GLN A 12 -4.17 81.44 -17.24
N ALA A 13 -3.17 81.93 -16.50
CA ALA A 13 -2.11 81.10 -15.95
C ALA A 13 -2.62 80.14 -14.86
N ALA A 14 -3.54 80.59 -14.00
CA ALA A 14 -4.17 79.76 -12.97
C ALA A 14 -5.08 78.69 -13.57
N ASP A 15 -5.87 79.02 -14.59
CA ASP A 15 -6.75 78.07 -15.29
C ASP A 15 -5.92 77.00 -16.03
N ALA A 16 -4.86 77.41 -16.74
CA ALA A 16 -3.96 76.47 -17.43
C ALA A 16 -3.23 75.52 -16.46
N GLN A 17 -2.84 76.02 -15.27
CA GLN A 17 -2.18 75.21 -14.24
C GLN A 17 -3.15 74.23 -13.56
N THR A 18 -4.43 74.61 -13.45
CA THR A 18 -5.50 73.73 -12.92
C THR A 18 -5.83 72.62 -13.92
N GLU A 19 -5.96 72.93 -15.22
CA GLU A 19 -6.15 71.93 -16.28
C GLU A 19 -4.96 70.97 -16.39
N ALA A 20 -3.72 71.46 -16.25
CA ALA A 20 -2.52 70.63 -16.26
C ALA A 20 -2.46 69.67 -15.04
N ALA A 21 -2.80 70.17 -13.84
CA ALA A 21 -2.90 69.34 -12.64
C ALA A 21 -4.06 68.33 -12.75
N GLU A 22 -5.16 68.71 -13.40
CA GLU A 22 -6.29 67.81 -13.66
C GLU A 22 -5.92 66.66 -14.61
N THR A 23 -5.13 66.99 -15.63
CA THR A 23 -4.66 66.02 -16.61
C THR A 23 -3.66 65.04 -15.98
N ASP A 24 -2.83 65.49 -15.04
CA ASP A 24 -1.84 64.65 -14.35
C ASP A 24 -2.49 63.64 -13.39
N TRP A 25 -3.47 64.04 -12.54
CA TRP A 25 -4.13 63.06 -11.66
C TRP A 25 -4.89 61.99 -12.45
N LYS A 26 -5.49 62.36 -13.59
CA LYS A 26 -6.21 61.42 -14.46
C LYS A 26 -5.24 60.46 -15.15
N ALA A 27 -4.06 60.94 -15.56
CA ALA A 27 -3.01 60.09 -16.10
C ALA A 27 -2.45 59.14 -15.04
N GLN A 28 -2.28 59.61 -13.81
CA GLN A 28 -1.87 58.77 -12.68
C GLN A 28 -2.93 57.72 -12.36
N ALA A 29 -4.21 58.09 -12.27
CA ALA A 29 -5.30 57.14 -12.04
C ALA A 29 -5.30 56.00 -13.07
N ARG A 30 -5.11 56.30 -14.36
CA ARG A 30 -4.98 55.26 -15.40
C ARG A 30 -3.75 54.37 -15.25
N LYS A 31 -2.61 54.93 -14.81
CA LYS A 31 -1.40 54.12 -14.53
C LYS A 31 -1.65 53.15 -13.37
N TRP A 32 -2.29 53.60 -12.31
CA TRP A 32 -2.62 52.77 -11.16
C TRP A 32 -3.68 51.73 -11.50
N GLU A 33 -4.68 52.09 -12.31
CA GLU A 33 -5.67 51.15 -12.83
C GLU A 33 -5.01 50.04 -13.67
N LYS A 34 -4.10 50.42 -14.57
CA LYS A 34 -3.35 49.45 -15.38
C LYS A 34 -2.50 48.53 -14.50
N ARG A 35 -1.78 49.10 -13.53
CA ARG A 35 -0.94 48.34 -12.59
C ARG A 35 -1.77 47.42 -11.68
N ALA A 36 -2.95 47.85 -11.27
CA ALA A 36 -3.87 47.04 -10.47
C ALA A 36 -4.42 45.87 -11.29
N LYS A 37 -4.78 46.09 -12.55
CA LYS A 37 -5.19 45.01 -13.48
C LYS A 37 -4.07 44.01 -13.74
N GLU A 38 -2.85 44.48 -13.96
CA GLU A 38 -1.68 43.62 -14.14
C GLU A 38 -1.39 42.80 -12.87
N ASN A 39 -1.47 43.42 -11.68
CA ASN A 39 -1.27 42.72 -10.41
C ASN A 39 -2.37 41.70 -10.13
N ALA A 40 -3.63 42.04 -10.40
CA ALA A 40 -4.76 41.13 -10.28
C ALA A 40 -4.59 39.91 -11.21
N CYS A 41 -4.21 40.13 -12.47
CA CYS A 41 -3.92 39.04 -13.41
C CYS A 41 -2.81 38.13 -12.90
N ALA A 42 -1.72 38.71 -12.40
CA ALA A 42 -0.60 37.94 -11.83
C ALA A 42 -1.01 37.15 -10.55
N ALA A 43 -1.89 37.73 -9.72
CA ALA A 43 -2.42 37.05 -8.54
C ALA A 43 -3.32 35.87 -8.92
N ASP A 44 -4.20 36.04 -9.91
CA ASP A 44 -5.08 34.99 -10.43
C ASP A 44 -4.26 33.85 -11.04
N GLU A 45 -3.21 34.16 -11.80
CA GLU A 45 -2.29 33.16 -12.36
C GLU A 45 -1.55 32.39 -11.27
N LEU A 46 -1.02 33.08 -10.26
CA LEU A 46 -0.39 32.43 -9.10
C LEU A 46 -1.36 31.54 -8.34
N GLN A 47 -2.61 31.97 -8.18
CA GLN A 47 -3.62 31.17 -7.50
C GLN A 47 -3.96 29.92 -8.30
N LYS A 48 -4.20 30.04 -9.61
CA LYS A 48 -4.43 28.90 -10.51
C LYS A 48 -3.27 27.91 -10.49
N LEU A 49 -2.04 28.41 -10.47
CA LEU A 49 -0.83 27.58 -10.48
C LEU A 49 -0.64 26.86 -9.13
N LYS A 50 -0.98 27.52 -8.02
CA LYS A 50 -1.02 26.88 -6.69
C LYS A 50 -2.12 25.84 -6.60
N GLU A 51 -3.32 26.12 -7.09
CA GLU A 51 -4.43 25.15 -7.12
C GLU A 51 -4.07 23.93 -7.97
N ALA A 52 -3.46 24.13 -9.14
CA ALA A 52 -2.96 23.05 -9.99
C ALA A 52 -1.86 22.24 -9.29
N GLN A 53 -0.90 22.88 -8.62
CA GLN A 53 0.12 22.18 -7.85
C GLN A 53 -0.45 21.40 -6.66
N MET A 54 -1.39 22.00 -5.92
CA MET A 54 -2.04 21.30 -4.80
C MET A 54 -2.82 20.09 -5.30
N SER A 55 -3.55 20.23 -6.42
CA SER A 55 -4.27 19.10 -7.04
C SER A 55 -3.32 18.00 -7.51
N GLU A 56 -2.17 18.35 -8.11
CA GLU A 56 -1.19 17.36 -8.54
C GLU A 56 -0.45 16.73 -7.35
N LEU A 57 -0.14 17.50 -6.31
CA LEU A 57 0.44 16.97 -5.07
C LEU A 57 -0.52 16.03 -4.36
N GLU A 58 -1.80 16.37 -4.25
CA GLU A 58 -2.82 15.50 -3.67
C GLU A 58 -2.99 14.22 -4.49
N ARG A 59 -2.97 14.32 -5.83
CA ARG A 59 -2.97 13.17 -6.72
C ARG A 59 -1.71 12.31 -6.56
N ALA A 60 -0.54 12.93 -6.43
CA ALA A 60 0.73 12.24 -6.22
C ALA A 60 0.77 11.56 -4.84
N GLN A 61 0.31 12.23 -3.79
CA GLN A 61 0.18 11.68 -2.45
C GLN A 61 -0.82 10.52 -2.40
N SER A 62 -1.97 10.63 -3.08
CA SER A 62 -2.93 9.53 -3.17
C SER A 62 -2.33 8.31 -3.88
N ARG A 63 -1.56 8.52 -4.96
CA ARG A 63 -0.84 7.44 -5.64
C ARG A 63 0.24 6.82 -4.76
N ALA A 64 1.00 7.64 -4.04
CA ALA A 64 2.04 7.20 -3.12
C ALA A 64 1.45 6.40 -1.96
N SER A 65 0.39 6.91 -1.31
CA SER A 65 -0.32 6.21 -0.22
C SER A 65 -0.86 4.86 -0.67
N LYS A 66 -1.48 4.78 -1.86
CA LYS A 66 -1.95 3.51 -2.43
C LYS A 66 -0.79 2.54 -2.69
N ALA A 67 0.30 3.00 -3.28
CA ALA A 67 1.48 2.16 -3.51
C ALA A 67 2.09 1.69 -2.18
N GLU A 68 2.14 2.54 -1.17
CA GLU A 68 2.62 2.17 0.17
C GLU A 68 1.68 1.17 0.87
N GLU A 69 0.36 1.33 0.75
CA GLU A 69 -0.64 0.38 1.26
C GLU A 69 -0.51 -0.98 0.57
N GLU A 70 -0.35 -1.01 -0.75
CA GLU A 70 -0.12 -2.24 -1.51
C GLU A 70 1.19 -2.91 -1.09
N LEU A 71 2.27 -2.15 -0.93
CA LEU A 71 3.55 -2.68 -0.45
C LEU A 71 3.45 -3.22 0.98
N LYS A 72 2.75 -2.51 1.88
CA LYS A 72 2.50 -2.98 3.25
C LYS A 72 1.65 -4.25 3.24
N ALA A 73 0.62 -4.32 2.42
CA ALA A 73 -0.24 -5.50 2.29
C ALA A 73 0.54 -6.71 1.75
N MET A 74 1.41 -6.51 0.75
CA MET A 74 2.25 -7.58 0.22
C MET A 74 3.29 -8.06 1.25
N LYS A 75 3.93 -7.14 1.97
CA LYS A 75 4.86 -7.49 3.05
C LYS A 75 4.16 -8.24 4.18
N ALA A 76 3.00 -7.76 4.63
CA ALA A 76 2.21 -8.43 5.67
C ALA A 76 1.79 -9.84 5.26
N LYS A 77 1.40 -10.05 3.99
CA LYS A 77 1.12 -11.40 3.45
C LYS A 77 2.36 -12.29 3.46
N ALA A 78 3.50 -11.78 3.00
CA ALA A 78 4.74 -12.54 2.98
C ALA A 78 5.22 -12.93 4.39
N GLU A 79 5.11 -12.01 5.36
CA GLU A 79 5.41 -12.30 6.77
C GLU A 79 4.44 -13.33 7.36
N HIS A 80 3.15 -13.22 7.05
CA HIS A 80 2.13 -14.19 7.45
C HIS A 80 2.40 -15.59 6.85
N ASP A 81 2.75 -15.66 5.57
CA ASP A 81 3.10 -16.91 4.89
C ASP A 81 4.40 -17.52 5.47
N ALA A 82 5.39 -16.69 5.79
CA ALA A 82 6.62 -17.13 6.44
C ALA A 82 6.35 -17.68 7.86
N LEU A 83 5.50 -17.02 8.65
CA LEU A 83 5.05 -17.53 9.95
C LEU A 83 4.29 -18.85 9.83
N LYS A 84 3.39 -18.97 8.84
CA LYS A 84 2.69 -20.24 8.57
C LYS A 84 3.67 -21.35 8.23
N ALA A 85 4.68 -21.06 7.41
CA ALA A 85 5.69 -22.03 7.01
C ALA A 85 6.57 -22.48 8.20
N SER A 86 6.97 -21.56 9.09
CA SER A 86 7.74 -21.94 10.28
C SER A 86 6.93 -22.82 11.22
N ILE A 87 5.69 -22.43 11.55
CA ILE A 87 4.78 -23.21 12.42
C ILE A 87 4.49 -24.59 11.81
N ALA A 88 4.24 -24.65 10.50
CA ALA A 88 4.05 -25.89 9.75
C ALA A 88 5.25 -26.85 9.87
N SER A 89 6.46 -26.31 9.72
CA SER A 89 7.69 -27.10 9.83
C SER A 89 7.94 -27.59 11.26
N GLU A 90 7.63 -26.77 12.28
CA GLU A 90 7.79 -27.14 13.70
C GLU A 90 6.82 -28.27 14.12
N LEU A 91 5.59 -28.21 13.65
CA LEU A 91 4.52 -29.13 14.06
C LEU A 91 4.30 -30.28 13.06
N ASN A 92 5.10 -30.32 11.99
CA ASN A 92 5.06 -31.34 10.95
C ASN A 92 3.70 -31.42 10.21
N VAL A 93 2.99 -30.29 10.13
CA VAL A 93 1.66 -30.14 9.53
C VAL A 93 1.79 -29.34 8.22
N PRO A 94 1.07 -29.68 7.13
CA PRO A 94 1.11 -28.88 5.90
C PRO A 94 0.65 -27.44 6.12
N ALA A 95 1.43 -26.46 5.66
CA ALA A 95 1.12 -25.02 5.80
C ALA A 95 -0.21 -24.61 5.17
N SER A 96 -0.69 -25.35 4.15
CA SER A 96 -1.99 -25.15 3.52
C SER A 96 -3.18 -25.41 4.46
N LEU A 97 -2.97 -26.13 5.57
CA LEU A 97 -4.00 -26.47 6.55
C LEU A 97 -3.97 -25.57 7.78
N ILE A 98 -3.05 -24.61 7.87
CA ILE A 98 -2.96 -23.68 9.01
C ILE A 98 -3.72 -22.41 8.66
N ALA A 99 -4.86 -22.19 9.32
CA ALA A 99 -5.65 -20.98 9.22
C ALA A 99 -5.63 -20.20 10.54
N GLY A 100 -5.31 -18.91 10.48
CA GLY A 100 -5.34 -18.03 11.64
C GLY A 100 -4.80 -16.64 11.30
N SER A 101 -5.41 -15.59 11.87
CA SER A 101 -4.91 -14.21 11.80
C SER A 101 -3.67 -13.99 12.65
N ASP A 102 -3.56 -14.75 13.75
CA ASP A 102 -2.57 -14.53 14.80
C ASP A 102 -1.66 -15.76 14.99
N GLU A 103 -0.40 -15.51 15.32
CA GLU A 103 0.63 -16.54 15.54
C GLU A 103 0.20 -17.56 16.60
N ALA A 104 -0.42 -17.09 17.69
CA ALA A 104 -0.92 -17.95 18.76
C ALA A 104 -2.03 -18.90 18.27
N SER A 105 -3.00 -18.36 17.52
CA SER A 105 -4.08 -19.17 16.94
C SER A 105 -3.55 -20.16 15.91
N MET A 106 -2.59 -19.75 15.06
CA MET A 106 -1.95 -20.64 14.08
C MET A 106 -1.22 -21.81 14.75
N ARG A 107 -0.50 -21.56 15.86
CA ARG A 107 0.17 -22.60 16.63
C ARG A 107 -0.80 -23.55 17.30
N GLU A 108 -1.86 -23.04 17.90
CA GLU A 108 -2.87 -23.88 18.57
C GLU A 108 -3.62 -24.75 17.56
N TRP A 109 -3.99 -24.19 16.41
CA TRP A 109 -4.59 -24.94 15.30
C TRP A 109 -3.66 -26.02 14.77
N ALA A 110 -2.38 -25.68 14.53
CA ALA A 110 -1.41 -26.64 14.06
C ALA A 110 -1.13 -27.76 15.09
N LYS A 111 -1.17 -27.45 16.39
CA LYS A 111 -1.10 -28.47 17.46
C LYS A 111 -2.31 -29.39 17.42
N SER A 112 -3.53 -28.85 17.32
CA SER A 112 -4.74 -29.66 17.20
C SER A 112 -4.71 -30.56 15.96
N LEU A 113 -4.17 -30.05 14.84
CA LEU A 113 -4.01 -30.84 13.63
C LEU A 113 -2.94 -31.92 13.78
N ALA A 114 -1.83 -31.63 14.44
CA ALA A 114 -0.78 -32.61 14.72
C ALA A 114 -1.29 -33.74 15.63
N GLU A 115 -2.07 -33.43 16.67
CA GLU A 115 -2.73 -34.44 17.51
C GLU A 115 -3.74 -35.28 16.70
N TYR A 116 -4.51 -34.67 15.81
CA TYR A 116 -5.44 -35.38 14.93
C TYR A 116 -4.73 -36.26 13.89
N ALA A 117 -3.60 -35.79 13.35
CA ALA A 117 -2.84 -36.48 12.33
C ALA A 117 -2.05 -37.69 12.87
N LYS A 118 -1.85 -37.79 14.20
CA LYS A 118 -1.25 -38.99 14.80
C LYS A 118 -2.14 -40.19 14.49
N PRO A 119 -1.65 -41.20 13.75
CA PRO A 119 -2.45 -42.39 13.49
C PRO A 119 -2.81 -43.03 14.82
N GLN A 120 -4.11 -43.21 15.05
CA GLN A 120 -4.61 -44.10 16.10
C GLN A 120 -4.10 -45.51 15.76
N VAL A 121 -2.96 -45.87 16.35
CA VAL A 121 -2.44 -47.24 16.30
C VAL A 121 -3.45 -48.11 17.05
N GLY A 122 -4.41 -48.65 16.31
CA GLY A 122 -5.25 -49.73 16.79
C GLY A 122 -4.38 -50.86 17.33
N ALA A 123 -4.89 -51.61 18.30
CA ALA A 123 -4.18 -52.70 18.95
C ALA A 123 -3.38 -53.52 17.92
N SER A 124 -2.05 -53.46 18.02
CA SER A 124 -1.16 -54.19 17.13
C SER A 124 -1.40 -55.67 17.35
N VAL A 125 -2.13 -56.31 16.43
CA VAL A 125 -2.32 -57.75 16.46
C VAL A 125 -0.96 -58.37 16.20
N PRO A 126 -0.47 -59.27 17.08
CA PRO A 126 0.78 -59.96 16.82
C PRO A 126 0.69 -60.65 15.46
N LYS A 127 1.73 -60.44 14.64
CA LYS A 127 1.85 -60.96 13.28
C LYS A 127 1.58 -62.47 13.30
N ASN A 128 0.48 -62.91 12.72
CA ASN A 128 0.03 -64.31 12.73
C ASN A 128 0.89 -65.25 11.87
N SER A 129 2.10 -64.87 11.50
CA SER A 129 2.94 -65.60 10.54
C SER A 129 3.87 -66.63 11.17
N THR A 130 3.77 -66.88 12.48
CA THR A 130 4.46 -68.01 13.10
C THR A 130 3.41 -69.04 13.47
N PHE A 131 2.90 -69.75 12.47
CA PHE A 131 2.42 -71.10 12.72
C PHE A 131 3.62 -71.83 13.34
N ALA A 132 3.47 -72.29 14.58
CA ALA A 132 4.47 -73.13 15.20
C ALA A 132 4.67 -74.33 14.27
N SER A 133 5.81 -74.42 13.59
CA SER A 133 6.21 -75.64 12.91
C SER A 133 6.23 -76.73 13.97
N ALA A 134 5.19 -77.55 13.99
CA ALA A 134 5.20 -78.78 14.75
C ALA A 134 6.41 -79.59 14.27
N ASP A 135 7.18 -80.09 15.25
CA ASP A 135 8.33 -80.98 15.19
C ASP A 135 8.85 -81.37 13.78
N GLY A 136 10.15 -81.17 13.54
CA GLY A 136 10.89 -81.40 12.28
C GLY A 136 10.83 -82.81 11.64
N LYS A 137 9.87 -83.66 12.01
CA LYS A 137 9.49 -84.90 11.33
C LYS A 137 8.84 -84.69 9.97
N ASP A 138 8.21 -83.54 9.71
CA ASP A 138 7.55 -83.29 8.42
C ASP A 138 8.53 -82.84 7.33
N ASP A 139 9.64 -82.20 7.68
CA ASP A 139 10.73 -81.87 6.75
C ASP A 139 11.38 -83.11 6.13
N ASP A 140 11.51 -84.20 6.89
CA ASP A 140 12.09 -85.45 6.39
C ASP A 140 11.14 -86.19 5.44
N LYS A 141 9.83 -86.10 5.66
CA LYS A 141 8.81 -86.60 4.70
C LYS A 141 8.84 -85.80 3.40
N LEU A 142 9.00 -84.48 3.49
CA LEU A 142 9.12 -83.58 2.34
C LEU A 142 10.39 -83.86 1.51
N LYS A 143 11.51 -84.18 2.15
CA LYS A 143 12.75 -84.58 1.48
C LYS A 143 12.62 -85.94 0.78
N LEU A 144 12.04 -86.94 1.44
CA LEU A 144 11.82 -88.27 0.86
C LEU A 144 10.90 -88.19 -0.35
N ALA A 145 9.79 -87.44 -0.26
CA ALA A 145 8.87 -87.25 -1.38
C ALA A 145 9.58 -86.63 -2.60
N ARG A 146 10.46 -85.65 -2.41
CA ARG A 146 11.24 -85.07 -3.50
C ARG A 146 12.26 -86.02 -4.14
N GLN A 147 12.73 -87.02 -3.40
CA GLN A 147 13.68 -88.03 -3.88
C GLN A 147 12.99 -89.18 -4.63
N VAL A 148 11.77 -89.55 -4.22
CA VAL A 148 10.98 -90.63 -4.85
C VAL A 148 10.30 -90.18 -6.14
N PHE A 149 9.98 -88.89 -6.26
CA PHE A 149 9.30 -88.32 -7.43
C PHE A 149 10.25 -87.58 -8.40
N LYS A 150 11.54 -87.95 -8.44
CA LYS A 150 12.52 -87.43 -9.41
C LYS A 150 12.93 -88.50 -10.41
#